data_AF-A0AAV5AHZ3-F1
#
_entry.id   AF-A0AAV5AHZ3-F1
#
_cell.length_a   1.000
_cell.length_b   1.000
_cell.length_c   1.000
_cell.angle_alpha   90.00
_cell.angle_beta   90.00
_cell.angle_gamma   90.00
#
_symmetry.space_group_name_H-M   'P 1'
#
loop_
_entity.id
_entity.type
_entity.pdbx_description
1 polymer ?
#
loop_
_entity_poly.entity_id
_entity_poly.type
_entity_poly.pdbx_seq_one_letter_code
_entity_poly.pdbx_strand_id
1 'polypeptide(L)'
;MAPSSALPIGASRVISEMQPVLVDPTQSGSGLLNSVLALLPPKDEKQLDDTAILESDVVVDYIHSTAIDIKAKQMTVLSPAPGALQGRIAIMGTLEWQE
;
A
#
# COMPACT_ATOMS: atom_id res chain seq x y z
N MET A 1 3.74 3.86 25.71
CA MET A 1 2.32 3.44 25.74
C MET A 1 1.66 4.15 26.92
N ALA A 2 0.67 5.03 26.69
CA ALA A 2 -0.09 5.68 27.76
C ALA A 2 -1.40 4.91 28.00
N PRO A 3 -1.79 4.64 29.26
CA PRO A 3 -3.02 3.92 29.57
C PRO A 3 -4.27 4.74 29.23
N SER A 4 -5.38 4.06 28.93
CA SER A 4 -6.72 4.60 28.61
C SER A 4 -7.28 5.57 29.67
N SER A 5 -6.65 5.64 30.84
CA SER A 5 -6.97 6.55 31.95
C SER A 5 -6.59 8.01 31.69
N ALA A 6 -5.87 8.32 30.59
CA ALA A 6 -5.46 9.68 30.23
C ALA A 6 -6.41 10.37 29.23
N LEU A 7 -7.47 9.71 28.76
CA LEU A 7 -8.49 10.36 27.94
C LEU A 7 -9.53 11.06 28.84
N PRO A 8 -9.98 12.28 28.48
CA PRO A 8 -11.08 12.95 29.18
C PRO A 8 -12.31 12.05 29.25
N ILE A 9 -13.04 12.09 30.37
CA ILE A 9 -14.30 11.37 30.54
C ILE A 9 -15.24 11.77 29.38
N GLY A 10 -15.63 10.79 28.56
CA GLY A 10 -16.50 10.99 27.39
C GLY A 10 -15.78 11.05 26.04
N ALA A 11 -14.44 11.07 26.00
CA ALA A 11 -13.68 10.92 24.76
C ALA A 11 -13.53 9.44 24.41
N SER A 12 -14.23 8.97 23.37
CA SER A 12 -13.91 7.69 22.75
C SER A 12 -12.61 7.83 21.96
N ARG A 13 -11.83 6.75 21.92
CA ARG A 13 -10.65 6.66 21.05
C ARG A 13 -11.10 7.01 19.63
N VAL A 14 -10.48 8.00 19.01
CA VAL A 14 -10.67 8.29 17.59
C VAL A 14 -10.11 7.09 16.84
N ILE A 15 -11.00 6.19 16.44
CA ILE A 15 -10.70 5.14 15.48
C ILE A 15 -10.58 5.91 14.16
N SER A 16 -9.40 5.91 13.54
CA SER A 16 -9.27 6.44 12.18
C SER A 16 -10.28 5.71 11.30
N GLU A 17 -11.19 6.47 10.65
CA GLU A 17 -12.24 5.91 9.79
C GLU A 17 -11.66 5.15 8.59
N MET A 18 -10.42 5.47 8.20
CA MET A 18 -9.69 4.79 7.15
C MET A 18 -8.59 3.91 7.74
N GLN A 19 -8.54 2.66 7.27
CA GLN A 19 -7.52 1.67 7.59
C GLN A 19 -7.04 1.06 6.27
N PRO A 20 -5.72 0.96 6.02
CA PRO A 20 -5.21 0.23 4.87
C PRO A 20 -5.58 -1.25 5.03
N VAL A 21 -5.92 -1.89 3.90
CA VAL A 21 -6.22 -3.32 3.86
C VAL A 21 -5.08 -4.00 3.11
N LEU A 22 -4.49 -5.02 3.74
CA LEU A 22 -3.49 -5.84 3.08
C LEU A 22 -4.13 -6.63 1.94
N VAL A 23 -3.58 -6.48 0.74
CA VAL A 23 -3.97 -7.25 -0.44
C VAL A 23 -3.07 -8.46 -0.56
N ASP A 24 -3.65 -9.66 -0.62
CA ASP A 24 -2.92 -10.89 -0.89
C ASP A 24 -2.76 -11.09 -2.42
N PRO A 25 -1.53 -11.02 -2.96
CA PRO A 25 -1.31 -11.20 -4.39
C PRO A 25 -1.57 -12.62 -4.89
N THR A 26 -1.60 -13.59 -3.98
CA THR A 26 -1.83 -15.01 -4.31
C THR A 26 -3.30 -15.38 -4.35
N GLN A 27 -4.18 -14.50 -3.86
CA GLN A 27 -5.62 -14.69 -3.91
C GLN A 27 -6.16 -14.43 -5.32
N SER A 28 -6.88 -15.41 -5.88
CA SER A 28 -7.65 -15.22 -7.11
C SER A 28 -8.67 -14.08 -6.92
N GLY A 29 -8.63 -13.08 -7.80
CA GLY A 29 -9.49 -11.91 -7.68
C GLY A 29 -8.97 -10.84 -6.72
N SER A 30 -7.66 -10.81 -6.42
CA SER A 30 -7.02 -9.76 -5.62
C SER A 30 -7.17 -8.33 -6.17
N GLY A 31 -7.62 -8.16 -7.41
CA GLY A 31 -7.74 -6.87 -8.08
C GLY A 31 -6.40 -6.26 -8.51
N LEU A 32 -5.29 -6.99 -8.35
CA LEU A 32 -3.96 -6.50 -8.72
C LEU A 32 -3.66 -6.60 -10.22
N LEU A 33 -4.38 -7.42 -10.97
CA LEU A 33 -4.20 -7.49 -12.42
C LEU A 33 -4.76 -6.20 -13.03
N ASN A 34 -3.96 -5.52 -13.85
CA ASN A 34 -4.28 -4.26 -14.50
C ASN A 34 -4.40 -3.04 -13.57
N SER A 35 -4.09 -3.18 -12.28
CA SER A 35 -4.14 -2.05 -11.36
C SER A 35 -2.92 -1.13 -11.48
N VAL A 36 -3.13 0.15 -11.14
CA VAL A 36 -2.06 1.12 -10.96
C VAL A 36 -1.73 1.23 -9.47
N LEU A 37 -0.46 1.04 -9.14
CA LEU A 37 0.06 1.00 -7.78
C LEU A 37 0.96 2.21 -7.52
N ALA A 38 0.74 2.89 -6.39
CA ALA A 38 1.58 3.98 -5.93
C ALA A 38 2.69 3.44 -5.00
N LEU A 39 3.95 3.63 -5.34
CA LEU A 39 5.09 3.21 -4.54
C LEU A 39 5.46 4.26 -3.49
N LEU A 40 5.49 3.83 -2.24
CA LEU A 40 5.94 4.67 -1.12
C LEU A 40 7.48 4.73 -1.07
N PRO A 41 8.05 5.83 -0.54
CA PRO A 41 9.48 5.95 -0.36
C PRO A 41 10.04 4.86 0.55
N PRO A 42 11.32 4.47 0.36
CA PRO A 42 11.96 3.52 1.24
C PRO A 42 11.97 4.08 2.67
N LYS A 43 11.20 3.43 3.55
CA LYS A 43 11.16 3.67 4.98
C LYS A 43 11.55 2.38 5.69
N ASP A 44 12.08 2.50 6.91
CA ASP A 44 12.29 1.33 7.76
C ASP A 44 10.95 0.65 8.02
N GLU A 45 10.80 -0.62 7.64
CA GLU A 45 9.54 -1.39 7.79
C GLU A 45 9.01 -1.37 9.23
N LYS A 46 9.91 -1.24 10.22
CA LYS A 46 9.56 -1.15 11.65
C LYS A 46 8.91 0.17 12.06
N GLN A 47 9.06 1.22 11.24
CA GLN A 47 8.50 2.55 11.48
C GLN A 47 7.25 2.81 10.66
N LEU A 48 6.87 1.89 9.78
CA LEU A 48 5.71 2.07 8.93
C LEU A 48 4.49 1.40 9.57
N ASP A 49 3.78 2.17 10.38
CA ASP A 49 2.45 1.81 10.86
C ASP A 49 1.36 2.26 9.88
N ASP A 50 0.14 1.79 10.08
CA ASP A 50 -1.01 2.11 9.23
C ASP A 50 -1.23 3.63 9.09
N THR A 51 -0.98 4.38 10.16
CA THR A 51 -1.08 5.84 10.16
C THR A 51 -0.02 6.46 9.24
N ALA A 52 1.23 6.02 9.34
CA ALA A 52 2.32 6.53 8.51
C ALA A 52 2.18 6.18 7.02
N ILE A 53 1.44 5.12 6.68
CA ILE A 53 1.04 4.79 5.30
C ILE A 53 0.02 5.81 4.80
N LEU A 54 -1.03 6.06 5.60
CA LEU A 54 -2.14 6.95 5.22
C LEU A 54 -1.73 8.44 5.18
N GLU A 55 -0.83 8.87 6.06
CA GLU A 55 -0.30 10.24 6.12
C GLU A 55 0.91 10.45 5.18
N SER A 56 1.26 9.46 4.36
CA SER A 56 2.38 9.61 3.43
C SER A 56 2.00 10.47 2.22
N ASP A 57 2.35 11.76 2.29
CA ASP A 57 2.13 12.70 1.17
C ASP A 57 3.07 12.47 -0.03
N VAL A 58 4.09 11.61 0.13
CA VAL A 58 5.13 11.38 -0.87
C VAL A 58 4.94 10.01 -1.50
N VAL A 59 4.79 10.00 -2.82
CA VAL A 59 4.85 8.81 -3.70
C VAL A 59 6.10 8.95 -4.56
N VAL A 60 6.90 7.89 -4.66
CA VAL A 60 8.14 7.89 -5.44
C VAL A 60 7.89 7.51 -6.89
N ASP A 61 6.92 6.61 -7.13
CA ASP A 61 6.62 6.15 -8.47
C ASP A 61 5.18 5.60 -8.58
N TYR A 62 4.67 5.50 -9.80
CA TYR A 62 3.45 4.77 -10.13
C TYR A 62 3.79 3.66 -11.12
N ILE A 63 3.45 2.43 -10.76
CA ILE A 63 3.68 1.25 -11.60
C ILE A 63 2.35 0.62 -12.00
N HIS A 64 2.31 0.02 -13.19
CA HIS A 64 1.14 -0.69 -13.67
C HIS A 64 1.40 -2.20 -13.71
N SER A 65 0.53 -2.98 -13.09
CA SER A 65 0.63 -4.45 -13.04
C SER A 65 0.00 -5.07 -14.29
N THR A 66 0.82 -5.66 -15.17
CA THR A 66 0.37 -6.24 -16.45
C THR A 66 0.15 -7.75 -16.38
N ALA A 67 0.86 -8.44 -15.49
CA ALA A 67 0.72 -9.88 -15.32
C ALA A 67 1.08 -10.32 -13.91
N ILE A 68 0.40 -11.36 -13.42
CA ILE A 68 0.64 -11.97 -12.12
C ILE A 68 0.81 -13.47 -12.30
N ASP A 69 1.98 -13.97 -11.96
CA ASP A 69 2.25 -15.41 -11.82
C ASP A 69 2.21 -15.78 -10.33
N ILE A 70 1.05 -16.29 -9.90
CA ILE A 70 0.80 -16.71 -8.53
C ILE A 70 1.71 -17.88 -8.12
N LYS A 71 2.04 -18.79 -9.05
CA LYS A 71 2.87 -19.97 -8.75
C LYS A 71 4.33 -19.58 -8.60
N ALA A 72 4.83 -18.73 -9.49
CA ALA A 72 6.18 -18.20 -9.42
C ALA A 72 6.36 -17.12 -8.33
N LYS A 73 5.24 -16.60 -7.77
CA LYS A 73 5.21 -15.45 -6.86
C LYS A 73 5.87 -14.22 -7.50
N GLN A 74 5.56 -14.00 -8.78
CA GLN A 74 6.12 -12.91 -9.57
C GLN A 74 5.00 -12.03 -10.11
N MET A 75 5.26 -10.73 -10.15
CA MET A 75 4.41 -9.74 -10.79
C MET A 75 5.24 -9.05 -11.86
N THR A 76 4.68 -8.96 -13.07
CA THR A 76 5.25 -8.16 -14.14
C THR A 76 4.63 -6.77 -14.08
N VAL A 77 5.49 -5.76 -14.07
CA VAL A 77 5.07 -4.37 -13.94
C VAL A 77 5.67 -3.52 -15.04
N LEU A 78 4.93 -2.52 -15.49
CA LEU A 78 5.47 -1.39 -16.24
C LEU A 78 5.89 -0.31 -15.24
N SER A 79 7.12 0.15 -15.36
CA SER A 79 7.65 1.30 -14.62
C SER A 79 7.96 2.43 -15.60
N PRO A 80 7.71 3.70 -15.24
CA PRO A 80 7.99 4.84 -16.10
C PRO A 80 9.49 5.08 -16.31
N ALA A 81 10.35 4.53 -15.46
CA ALA A 81 11.79 4.64 -15.58
C ALA A 81 12.47 3.26 -15.61
N PRO A 82 13.53 3.08 -16.42
CA PRO A 82 14.31 1.86 -16.38
C PRO A 82 15.09 1.76 -15.05
N GLY A 83 15.14 0.56 -14.47
CA GLY A 83 15.95 0.29 -13.28
C GLY A 83 15.19 -0.48 -12.21
N ALA A 84 15.73 -0.46 -10.99
CA ALA A 84 15.10 -1.08 -9.84
C ALA A 84 14.05 -0.13 -9.22
N LEU A 85 12.92 -0.70 -8.81
CA LEU A 85 11.87 0.04 -8.10
C LEU A 85 12.41 0.62 -6.79
N GLN A 86 12.18 1.92 -6.62
CA GLN A 86 12.51 2.66 -5.41
C GLN A 86 11.34 2.55 -4.44
N GLY A 87 11.50 1.72 -3.40
CA GLY A 87 10.43 1.37 -2.48
C GLY A 87 10.11 -0.13 -2.49
N ARG A 88 9.37 -0.56 -1.47
CA ARG A 88 8.93 -1.96 -1.29
C ARG A 88 7.44 -2.06 -0.99
N ILE A 89 6.78 -0.93 -0.74
CA ILE A 89 5.42 -0.86 -0.27
C ILE A 89 4.62 -0.08 -1.29
N ALA A 90 3.51 -0.66 -1.70
CA ALA A 90 2.66 -0.16 -2.76
C ALA A 90 1.24 0.01 -2.24
N ILE A 91 0.61 1.12 -2.59
CA ILE A 91 -0.80 1.37 -2.32
C ILE A 91 -1.58 1.13 -3.61
N MET A 92 -2.60 0.27 -3.54
CA MET A 92 -3.52 0.02 -4.64
C MET A 92 -4.70 0.99 -4.54
N GLY A 93 -4.96 1.71 -5.63
CA GLY A 93 -6.18 2.51 -5.80
C GLY A 93 -7.27 1.75 -6.58
N THR A 94 -8.31 2.47 -7.00
CA THR A 94 -9.38 1.93 -7.84
C THR A 94 -9.11 2.08 -9.34
N LEU A 95 -7.95 2.63 -9.72
CA LEU A 95 -7.60 2.87 -11.11
C LEU A 95 -7.10 1.57 -11.74
N GLU A 96 -7.85 1.09 -12.72
CA GLU A 96 -7.45 0.01 -13.61
C GLU A 96 -7.14 0.58 -15.00
N TRP A 97 -6.09 0.07 -15.63
CA TRP A 97 -5.68 0.47 -16.97
C TRP A 97 -5.52 -0.77 -17.85
N GLN A 98 -6.04 -0.72 -19.08
CA GLN A 98 -5.86 -1.75 -20.10
C GLN A 98 -5.47 -1.06 -21.39
N GLU A 99 -4.50 -1.65 -22.09
CA GLU A 99 -4.05 -1.19 -23.42
C GLU A 99 -4.94 -1.77 -24.54
#